data_AF-A0A950BI03-F1
#
_entry.id   AF-A0A950BI03-F1
#
_cell.length_a   1.000
_cell.length_b   1.000
_cell.length_c   1.000
_cell.angle_alpha   90.00
_cell.angle_beta   90.00
_cell.angle_gamma   90.00
#
_symmetry.space_group_name_H-M   'P 1'
#
loop_
_entity.id
_entity.type
_entity.pdbx_description
1 polymer ?
#
loop_
_entity_poly.entity_id
_entity_poly.type
_entity_poly.pdbx_seq_one_letter_code
_entity_poly.pdbx_strand_id
1 'polypeptide(L)' 'MNSTTLVTYSARDAKTRFGEVLDEALGRPVGITRHERLTAYVVSKRDFESLR' A
#
# COMPACT_ATOMS: atom_id res chain seq x y z
N MET A 1 -6.20 -4.27 20.47
CA MET A 1 -5.21 -3.74 19.51
C MET A 1 -5.63 -4.28 18.16
N ASN A 2 -6.30 -3.48 17.34
CA ASN A 2 -6.79 -3.96 16.05
C ASN A 2 -5.57 -4.08 15.13
N SER A 3 -5.07 -5.31 14.97
CA SER A 3 -4.08 -5.63 13.96
C SER A 3 -4.77 -5.50 12.60
N THR A 4 -4.86 -4.27 12.09
CA THR A 4 -5.27 -4.03 10.71
C THR A 4 -4.25 -4.76 9.84
N THR A 5 -4.63 -5.91 9.30
CA THR A 5 -3.78 -6.69 8.40
C THR A 5 -3.46 -5.82 7.20
N LEU A 6 -2.23 -5.31 7.16
CA LEU A 6 -1.71 -4.52 6.05
C LEU A 6 -1.81 -5.35 4.78
N VAL A 7 -2.57 -4.86 3.80
CA VAL A 7 -2.57 -5.47 2.47
C VAL A 7 -1.21 -5.20 1.85
N THR A 8 -0.54 -6.26 1.39
CA THR A 8 0.78 -6.15 0.77
C THR A 8 0.81 -6.74 -0.62
N TYR A 9 1.46 -6.04 -1.54
CA TYR A 9 1.79 -6.53 -2.88
C TYR A 9 3.29 -6.66 -3.03
N SER A 10 3.76 -7.67 -3.77
CA SER A 10 5.14 -7.66 -4.21
C SER A 10 5.37 -6.49 -5.17
N ALA A 11 6.60 -6.00 -5.26
CA ALA A 11 6.96 -4.94 -6.20
C ALA A 11 6.72 -5.38 -7.65
N ARG A 12 6.69 -6.69 -7.95
CA ARG A 12 6.34 -7.20 -9.27
C ARG A 12 4.83 -7.09 -9.52
N ASP A 13 4.02 -7.51 -8.55
CA ASP A 13 2.56 -7.47 -8.68
C ASP A 13 2.05 -6.03 -8.71
N ALA A 14 2.62 -5.16 -7.89
CA ALA A 14 2.26 -3.74 -7.85
C ALA A 14 2.53 -3.02 -9.17
N LYS A 15 3.59 -3.40 -9.91
CA LYS A 15 3.84 -2.86 -11.27
C LYS A 15 2.82 -3.37 -12.28
N THR A 16 2.43 -4.64 -12.16
CA THR A 16 1.51 -5.29 -13.10
C THR A 16 0.08 -4.83 -12.88
N ARG A 17 -0.31 -4.61 -11.63
CA ARG A 17 -1.68 -4.34 -11.18
C ARG A 17 -1.79 -2.99 -10.47
N PHE A 18 -1.13 -1.98 -11.03
CA PHE A 18 -1.03 -0.69 -10.33
C PHE A 18 -2.41 -0.04 -10.10
N GLY A 19 -3.36 -0.22 -11.02
CA GLY A 19 -4.74 0.25 -10.84
C GLY A 19 -5.40 -0.33 -9.57
N GLU A 20 -5.34 -1.66 -9.38
CA GLU A 20 -5.88 -2.32 -8.19
C GLU A 20 -5.23 -1.82 -6.90
N VAL A 21 -3.90 -1.59 -6.93
CA VAL A 21 -3.17 -1.03 -5.79
C VAL A 21 -3.65 0.37 -5.44
N LEU A 22 -3.94 1.21 -6.45
CA LEU A 22 -4.48 2.55 -6.23
C LEU A 22 -5.89 2.51 -5.65
N ASP A 23 -6.77 1.66 -6.19
CA ASP A 23 -8.14 1.53 -5.71
C ASP A 23 -8.18 1.08 -4.25
N GLU A 24 -7.34 0.11 -3.87
CA GLU A 24 -7.18 -0.30 -2.47
C GLU A 24 -6.59 0.81 -1.59
N ALA A 25 -5.60 1.55 -2.11
CA ALA A 25 -4.93 2.64 -1.39
C ALA A 25 -5.85 3.83 -1.08
N LEU A 26 -6.98 3.98 -1.78
CA LEU A 26 -8.00 4.99 -1.48
C LEU A 26 -8.75 4.70 -0.17
N GLY A 27 -8.92 3.43 0.19
CA GLY A 27 -9.63 3.01 1.40
C GLY A 27 -8.70 2.72 2.58
N ARG A 28 -7.47 2.27 2.33
CA ARG A 28 -6.49 1.88 3.35
C ARG A 28 -5.06 1.92 2.83
N PRO A 29 -4.05 2.16 3.68
CA PRO A 29 -2.65 2.00 3.28
C PRO A 29 -2.34 0.61 2.73
N VAL A 30 -1.57 0.56 1.63
CA VAL A 30 -1.07 -0.67 1.01
C VAL A 30 0.44 -0.73 1.11
N GLY A 31 0.99 -1.86 1.56
CA GLY A 31 2.42 -2.09 1.62
C GLY A 31 2.98 -2.69 0.33
N ILE A 32 4.17 -2.25 -0.08
CA ILE A 32 4.90 -2.82 -1.22
C ILE A 32 6.14 -3.55 -0.72
N THR A 33 6.23 -4.85 -0.99
CA THR A 33 7.36 -5.68 -0.59
C THR A 33 8.33 -5.95 -1.75
N ARG A 34 9.63 -6.05 -1.45
CA ARG A 34 10.65 -6.51 -2.39
C ARG A 34 11.60 -7.45 -1.66
N HIS A 35 11.82 -8.63 -2.23
CA HIS A 35 12.60 -9.69 -1.57
C HIS A 35 12.12 -9.90 -0.12
N GLU A 36 10.79 -10.02 0.06
CA GLU A 36 10.10 -10.23 1.34
C GLU A 36 10.24 -9.11 2.38
N ARG A 37 10.88 -7.99 2.04
CA ARG A 37 10.98 -6.82 2.90
C ARG A 37 9.97 -5.77 2.49
N LEU A 38 9.30 -5.15 3.47
CA LEU A 38 8.48 -3.98 3.22
C LEU A 38 9.38 -2.81 2.80
N THR A 39 9.11 -2.24 1.64
CA THR A 39 9.99 -1.22 1.02
C THR A 39 9.30 0.10 0.77
N ALA A 40 7.98 0.12 0.63
CA ALA A 40 7.21 1.34 0.46
C ALA A 40 5.78 1.14 0.95
N TYR A 41 5.09 2.27 1.16
CA TYR A 41 3.65 2.32 1.30
C TYR A 41 3.05 3.12 0.16
N VAL A 42 1.87 2.71 -0.30
CA VAL A 42 0.97 3.51 -1.13
C VAL A 42 -0.19 3.89 -0.23
N VAL A 43 -0.49 5.18 -0.16
CA VAL A 43 -1.57 5.73 0.66
C VAL A 43 -2.39 6.70 -0.18
N SER A 44 -3.63 6.95 0.23
CA SER A 44 -4.45 7.99 -0.39
C SER A 44 -3.79 9.36 -0.22
N LYS A 45 -4.10 10.29 -1.13
CA LYS A 45 -3.64 11.69 -1.02
C LYS A 45 -4.05 12.30 0.33
N ARG A 46 -5.29 12.06 0.76
CA ARG A 46 -5.84 12.57 2.02
C ARG A 46 -5.02 12.08 3.21
N ASP A 47 -4.70 10.79 3.24
CA ASP A 47 -3.90 10.21 4.33
C ASP A 47 -2.48 10.77 4.30
N PHE A 48 -1.88 10.89 3.13
CA PHE A 48 -0.56 11.52 2.97
C PHE A 48 -0.53 12.97 3.48
N GLU A 49 -1.55 13.77 3.13
CA GLU A 49 -1.66 15.16 3.59
C GLU A 49 -1.95 15.25 5.10
N SER A 50 -2.64 14.25 5.67
CA SER A 50 -2.94 14.19 7.11
C SER A 50 -1.74 13.75 7.96
N LEU A 51 -0.69 13.19 7.35
CA LEU A 51 0.56 12.82 8.04
C LEU A 51 1.48 14.01 8.30
N ARG A 52 1.20 15.17 7.70
CA ARG A 52 2.01 16.37 7.82
C ARG A 52 1.79 17.11 9.15
#